data_AF-A0A1Z4R0J3-F1
#
_entry.id   AF-A0A1Z4R0J3-F1
#
_cell.length_a   1.000
_cell.length_b   1.000
_cell.length_c   1.000
_cell.angle_alpha   90.00
_cell.angle_beta   90.00
_cell.angle_gamma   90.00
#
_symmetry.space_group_name_H-M   'P 1'
#
loop_
_entity.id
_entity.type
_entity.pdbx_description
1 polymer ?
#
loop_
_entity_poly.entity_id
_entity_poly.type
_entity_poly.pdbx_seq_one_letter_code
_entity_poly.pdbx_strand_id
1 'polypeptide(L)'
;MDLINLKWTKNVKHPDSKLWAYPNVNTGDLFKLSWKDNTSNADKPDKDDLILLRQKGYVTHLVKVLDYKHEKYPWEGDYNIYRIVETIWAINCHHPLISAKADIVFGYPEVLSYEGGNVMELETLPTFKTYWDSNGGFQEFKNRVCTMLNLSSN
;
A
#
# COMPACT_ATOMS: atom_id res chain seq x y z
N MET A 1 -0.11 -13.03 -11.07
CA MET A 1 -1.22 -12.10 -10.79
C MET A 1 -1.05 -10.86 -11.64
N ASP A 2 -2.13 -10.22 -12.08
CA ASP A 2 -2.03 -8.97 -12.86
C ASP A 2 -2.04 -7.75 -11.92
N LEU A 3 -1.04 -6.88 -12.06
CA LEU A 3 -0.90 -5.63 -11.32
C LEU A 3 -1.26 -4.41 -12.18
N ILE A 4 -2.04 -4.58 -13.24
CA ILE A 4 -2.43 -3.48 -14.15
C ILE A 4 -3.00 -2.26 -13.42
N ASN A 5 -3.73 -2.47 -12.32
CA ASN A 5 -4.33 -1.42 -11.51
C ASN A 5 -3.46 -0.95 -10.33
N LEU A 6 -2.21 -1.42 -10.21
CA LEU A 6 -1.29 -0.86 -9.23
C LEU A 6 -0.95 0.58 -9.60
N LYS A 7 -1.33 1.51 -8.71
CA LYS A 7 -1.09 2.95 -8.89
C LYS A 7 -0.56 3.61 -7.62
N TRP A 8 -0.86 3.05 -6.45
CA TRP A 8 -0.70 3.76 -5.19
C TRP A 8 0.25 3.04 -4.23
N THR A 9 0.87 3.82 -3.36
CA THR A 9 1.43 3.33 -2.10
C THR A 9 0.95 4.19 -0.93
N LYS A 10 0.84 3.58 0.25
CA LYS A 10 0.46 4.26 1.47
C LYS A 10 1.20 3.68 2.65
N ASN A 11 1.68 4.55 3.53
CA ASN A 11 2.19 4.13 4.82
C ASN A 11 1.03 3.99 5.82
N VAL A 12 1.03 2.92 6.61
CA VAL A 12 0.02 2.63 7.64
C VAL A 12 0.69 2.56 9.01
N LYS A 13 -0.05 2.96 10.04
CA LYS A 13 0.43 2.94 11.43
C LYS A 13 -0.66 2.38 12.34
N HIS A 14 -0.24 1.61 13.32
CA HIS A 14 -1.10 1.24 14.44
C HIS A 14 -1.08 2.36 15.49
N PRO A 15 -2.19 2.63 16.21
CA PRO A 15 -2.22 3.66 17.25
C PRO A 15 -1.10 3.48 18.31
N ASP A 16 -0.85 2.23 18.70
CA ASP A 16 0.40 1.85 19.36
C ASP A 16 1.50 1.58 18.32
N SER A 17 2.51 2.44 18.28
CA SER A 17 3.62 2.39 17.31
C SER A 17 4.47 1.12 17.39
N LYS A 18 4.41 0.40 18.52
CA LYS A 18 5.12 -0.89 18.68
C LYS A 18 4.44 -2.01 17.92
N LEU A 19 3.14 -1.90 17.63
CA LEU A 19 2.35 -2.93 16.96
C LEU A 19 2.31 -2.72 15.45
N TRP A 20 1.97 -3.79 14.74
CA TRP A 20 1.68 -3.74 13.31
C TRP A 20 0.23 -3.30 13.09
N ALA A 21 -0.03 -2.56 12.01
CA ALA A 21 -1.37 -2.29 11.56
C ALA A 21 -1.87 -3.52 10.79
N TYR A 22 -3.12 -3.92 11.07
CA TYR A 22 -3.78 -5.04 10.39
C TYR A 22 -3.02 -6.38 10.45
N PRO A 23 -2.41 -6.80 11.58
CA PRO A 23 -1.54 -7.98 11.63
C PRO A 23 -2.26 -9.31 11.36
N ASN A 24 -3.58 -9.33 11.53
CA ASN A 24 -4.43 -10.51 11.38
C ASN A 24 -5.23 -10.51 10.07
N VAL A 25 -4.97 -9.54 9.18
CA VAL A 25 -5.62 -9.46 7.86
C VAL A 25 -4.84 -10.33 6.89
N ASN A 26 -5.51 -11.33 6.33
CA ASN A 26 -4.95 -12.30 5.41
C ASN A 26 -5.40 -12.02 3.98
N THR A 27 -4.80 -12.74 3.03
CA THR A 27 -5.24 -12.69 1.63
C THR A 27 -6.70 -13.14 1.52
N GLY A 28 -7.51 -12.37 0.80
CA GLY A 28 -8.96 -12.54 0.65
C GLY A 28 -9.80 -11.76 1.68
N ASP A 29 -9.19 -11.24 2.75
CA ASP A 29 -9.95 -10.52 3.78
C ASP A 29 -10.34 -9.11 3.32
N LEU A 30 -11.58 -8.72 3.68
CA LEU A 30 -12.08 -7.36 3.51
C LEU A 30 -11.90 -6.58 4.81
N PHE A 31 -11.41 -5.36 4.72
CA PHE A 31 -11.27 -4.49 5.89
C PHE A 31 -11.39 -3.01 5.54
N LYS A 32 -11.53 -2.20 6.59
CA LYS A 32 -11.60 -0.74 6.50
C LYS A 32 -10.17 -0.18 6.63
N LEU A 33 -9.63 0.30 5.52
CA LEU A 33 -8.34 0.99 5.50
C LEU A 33 -8.55 2.46 5.90
N SER A 34 -7.91 2.90 6.98
CA SER A 34 -8.13 4.24 7.55
C SER A 34 -7.24 5.32 6.94
N TRP A 35 -7.76 6.53 6.79
CA TRP A 35 -7.02 7.76 6.40
C TRP A 35 -6.96 8.74 7.57
N LYS A 36 -5.90 9.56 7.58
CA LYS A 36 -5.75 10.63 8.55
C LYS A 36 -6.40 11.92 8.07
N ASP A 37 -7.58 12.29 8.60
CA ASP A 37 -8.31 13.56 8.40
C ASP A 37 -8.29 14.21 7.00
N ASN A 38 -8.13 13.42 5.93
CA ASN A 38 -7.96 13.94 4.58
C ASN A 38 -8.87 13.19 3.61
N THR A 39 -10.13 13.63 3.57
CA THR A 39 -11.16 13.05 2.71
C THR A 39 -10.79 13.15 1.23
N SER A 40 -10.26 14.30 0.81
CA SER A 40 -9.81 14.51 -0.57
C SER A 40 -8.70 13.53 -0.97
N ASN A 41 -7.77 13.21 -0.08
CA ASN A 41 -6.78 12.17 -0.34
C ASN A 41 -7.38 10.76 -0.32
N ALA A 42 -8.35 10.50 0.56
CA ALA A 42 -9.05 9.22 0.65
C ALA A 42 -9.89 8.92 -0.60
N ASP A 43 -10.34 9.95 -1.32
CA ASP A 43 -11.10 9.83 -2.57
C ASP A 43 -10.23 9.70 -3.83
N LYS A 44 -8.89 9.82 -3.73
CA LYS A 44 -8.01 9.71 -4.90
C LYS A 44 -8.02 8.32 -5.55
N PRO A 45 -7.97 7.20 -4.80
CA PRO A 45 -8.01 5.89 -5.42
C PRO A 45 -9.40 5.60 -5.98
N ASP A 46 -9.44 5.21 -7.25
CA ASP A 46 -10.65 4.72 -7.89
C ASP A 46 -10.97 3.29 -7.42
N LYS A 47 -12.19 2.84 -7.68
CA LYS A 47 -12.54 1.43 -7.49
C LYS A 47 -11.62 0.56 -8.36
N ASP A 48 -11.25 -0.61 -7.83
CA ASP A 48 -10.35 -1.60 -8.43
C ASP A 48 -8.87 -1.19 -8.52
N ASP A 49 -8.51 0.02 -8.08
CA ASP A 49 -7.11 0.41 -7.90
C ASP A 49 -6.43 -0.43 -6.82
N LEU A 50 -5.15 -0.73 -7.03
CA LEU A 50 -4.31 -1.43 -6.06
C LEU A 50 -3.40 -0.45 -5.32
N ILE A 51 -3.23 -0.72 -4.03
CA ILE A 51 -2.41 0.07 -3.10
C ILE A 51 -1.40 -0.85 -2.41
N LEU A 52 -0.11 -0.52 -2.50
CA LEU A 52 0.93 -1.11 -1.67
C LEU A 52 0.94 -0.44 -0.30
N LEU A 53 0.56 -1.18 0.74
CA LEU A 53 0.64 -0.73 2.11
C LEU A 53 2.04 -0.98 2.66
N ARG A 54 2.59 0.03 3.34
CA ARG A 54 3.92 -0.02 3.94
C ARG A 54 3.87 0.28 5.42
N GLN A 55 4.73 -0.36 6.19
CA GLN A 55 4.95 -0.06 7.61
C GLN A 55 6.31 -0.58 8.05
N LYS A 56 7.00 0.15 8.93
CA LYS A 56 8.28 -0.26 9.54
C LYS A 56 9.34 -0.69 8.50
N GLY A 57 9.34 -0.06 7.34
CA GLY A 57 10.27 -0.36 6.24
C GLY A 57 9.94 -1.59 5.41
N TYR A 58 8.76 -2.19 5.56
CA TYR A 58 8.28 -3.32 4.76
C TYR A 58 7.03 -2.93 3.96
N VAL A 59 6.84 -3.55 2.81
CA VAL A 59 5.51 -3.71 2.21
C VAL A 59 4.79 -4.80 3.02
N THR A 60 3.65 -4.44 3.60
CA THR A 60 2.90 -5.35 4.47
C THR A 60 1.70 -5.97 3.78
N HIS A 61 1.05 -5.22 2.89
CA HIS A 61 -0.11 -5.69 2.16
C HIS A 61 -0.14 -5.11 0.75
N LEU A 62 -0.78 -5.84 -0.17
CA LEU A 62 -1.30 -5.32 -1.42
C LEU A 62 -2.82 -5.41 -1.33
N VAL A 63 -3.50 -4.28 -1.47
CA VAL A 63 -4.96 -4.22 -1.30
C VAL A 63 -5.62 -3.63 -2.55
N LYS A 64 -6.84 -4.07 -2.85
CA LYS A 64 -7.70 -3.57 -3.92
C LYS A 64 -8.84 -2.76 -3.32
N VAL A 65 -9.10 -1.57 -3.86
CA VAL A 65 -10.20 -0.70 -3.43
C VAL A 65 -11.53 -1.24 -3.97
N LEU A 66 -12.54 -1.37 -3.10
CA LEU A 66 -13.84 -1.96 -3.47
C LEU A 66 -14.97 -0.93 -3.61
N ASP A 67 -14.87 0.18 -2.89
CA ASP A 67 -15.86 1.26 -2.86
C ASP A 67 -15.47 2.40 -3.81
N TYR A 68 -16.40 3.33 -4.04
CA TYR A 68 -16.22 4.46 -4.97
C TYR A 68 -15.81 5.76 -4.29
N LYS A 69 -15.94 5.86 -2.96
CA LYS A 69 -15.64 7.07 -2.18
C LYS A 69 -15.37 6.71 -0.73
N HIS A 70 -14.78 7.64 0.02
CA HIS A 70 -14.58 7.48 1.45
C HIS A 70 -15.89 7.44 2.24
N GLU A 71 -15.85 6.69 3.34
CA GLU A 71 -16.83 6.72 4.41
C GLU A 71 -16.19 7.30 5.68
N LYS A 72 -17.04 7.62 6.67
CA LYS A 72 -16.61 8.08 7.97
C LYS A 72 -17.25 7.25 9.07
N TYR A 73 -16.46 6.92 10.10
CA TYR A 73 -17.02 6.45 11.36
C TYR A 73 -17.81 7.59 12.04
N PRO A 74 -18.82 7.24 12.86
CA PRO A 74 -19.64 8.24 13.54
C PRO A 74 -18.92 8.97 14.70
N TRP A 75 -17.68 8.60 15.03
CA TRP A 75 -16.90 9.21 16.11
C TRP A 75 -15.91 10.25 15.59
N GLU A 76 -15.56 11.20 16.45
CA GLU A 76 -14.60 12.27 16.17
C GLU A 76 -13.16 11.82 16.50
N GLY A 77 -12.23 12.00 15.57
CA GLY A 77 -10.81 11.79 15.78
C GLY A 77 -10.04 11.53 14.48
N ASP A 78 -8.72 11.56 14.60
CA ASP A 78 -7.78 11.69 13.46
C ASP A 78 -7.88 10.61 12.37
N TYR A 79 -8.51 9.46 12.63
CA TYR A 79 -8.56 8.30 11.73
C TYR A 79 -9.99 7.80 11.46
N ASN A 80 -10.97 8.69 11.52
CA ASN A 80 -12.37 8.32 11.32
C ASN A 80 -12.75 8.12 9.84
N ILE A 81 -11.88 8.46 8.88
CA ILE A 81 -12.13 8.27 7.44
C ILE A 81 -11.61 6.89 7.01
N TYR A 82 -12.37 6.15 6.20
CA TYR A 82 -11.91 4.88 5.65
C TYR A 82 -12.40 4.60 4.22
N ARG A 83 -11.71 3.66 3.58
CA ARG A 83 -12.13 2.97 2.35
C ARG A 83 -12.26 1.47 2.63
N ILE A 84 -13.20 0.81 1.97
CA ILE A 84 -13.36 -0.64 1.99
C ILE A 84 -12.39 -1.24 0.97
N VAL A 85 -11.51 -2.13 1.43
CA VAL A 85 -10.50 -2.77 0.58
C VAL A 85 -10.51 -4.29 0.77
N GLU A 86 -10.13 -5.01 -0.27
CA GLU A 86 -9.84 -6.45 -0.25
C GLU A 86 -8.32 -6.65 -0.24
N THR A 87 -7.84 -7.55 0.60
CA THR A 87 -6.41 -7.90 0.66
C THR A 87 -6.10 -8.92 -0.41
N ILE A 88 -5.25 -8.56 -1.37
CA ILE A 88 -4.81 -9.44 -2.44
C ILE A 88 -3.51 -10.18 -2.06
N TRP A 89 -2.72 -9.59 -1.18
CA TRP A 89 -1.53 -10.21 -0.58
C TRP A 89 -1.24 -9.60 0.78
N ALA A 90 -0.74 -10.40 1.72
CA ALA A 90 -0.31 -9.94 3.05
C ALA A 90 0.99 -10.63 3.48
N ILE A 91 1.84 -9.87 4.19
CA ILE A 91 3.03 -10.41 4.84
C ILE A 91 2.66 -11.11 6.15
N ASN A 92 3.45 -12.10 6.55
CA ASN A 92 3.45 -12.55 7.94
C ASN A 92 4.18 -11.51 8.82
N CYS A 93 3.43 -10.67 9.54
CA CYS A 93 4.00 -9.61 10.38
C CYS A 93 4.86 -10.14 11.56
N HIS A 94 4.69 -11.41 11.95
CA HIS A 94 5.52 -12.04 12.98
C HIS A 94 6.86 -12.54 12.45
N HIS A 95 6.93 -12.85 11.16
CA HIS A 95 8.13 -13.32 10.47
C HIS A 95 8.26 -12.63 9.10
N PRO A 96 8.54 -11.31 9.07
CA PRO A 96 8.54 -10.55 7.84
C PRO A 96 9.67 -11.03 6.91
N LEU A 97 9.32 -11.27 5.65
CA LEU A 97 10.26 -11.70 4.62
C LEU A 97 11.21 -10.55 4.23
N ILE A 98 12.48 -10.88 4.02
CA ILE A 98 13.48 -9.91 3.53
C ILE A 98 13.07 -9.35 2.16
N SER A 99 12.52 -10.18 1.27
CA SER A 99 12.09 -9.75 -0.07
C SER A 99 10.95 -8.72 -0.03
N ALA A 100 10.21 -8.65 1.08
CA ALA A 100 9.13 -7.68 1.29
C ALA A 100 9.60 -6.36 1.91
N LYS A 101 10.91 -6.17 2.17
CA LYS A 101 11.43 -4.86 2.56
C LYS A 101 11.10 -3.82 1.48
N ALA A 102 10.66 -2.64 1.89
CA ALA A 102 10.12 -1.64 0.97
C ALA A 102 11.17 -1.15 -0.02
N ASP A 103 12.40 -0.90 0.41
CA ASP A 103 13.52 -0.54 -0.46
C ASP A 103 13.87 -1.66 -1.46
N ILE A 104 13.74 -2.92 -1.03
CA ILE A 104 13.92 -4.07 -1.94
C ILE A 104 12.78 -4.15 -2.95
N VAL A 105 11.52 -4.04 -2.53
CA VAL A 105 10.36 -4.09 -3.44
C VAL A 105 10.38 -2.93 -4.43
N PHE A 106 10.68 -1.72 -3.97
CA PHE A 106 10.69 -0.51 -4.79
C PHE A 106 11.95 -0.34 -5.63
N GLY A 107 13.05 -1.00 -5.25
CA GLY A 107 14.33 -0.95 -5.96
C GLY A 107 15.20 0.27 -5.58
N TYR A 108 14.72 1.14 -4.69
CA TYR A 108 15.44 2.34 -4.26
C TYR A 108 15.15 2.66 -2.77
N PRO A 109 16.14 3.18 -2.02
CA PRO A 109 16.05 3.37 -0.58
C PRO A 109 15.15 4.53 -0.13
N GLU A 110 14.92 5.54 -0.97
CA GLU A 110 14.16 6.75 -0.63
C GLU A 110 12.70 6.47 -0.25
N VAL A 111 12.16 5.32 -0.68
CA VAL A 111 10.82 4.85 -0.27
C VAL A 111 10.69 4.71 1.25
N LEU A 112 11.79 4.46 1.97
CA LEU A 112 11.79 4.34 3.43
C LEU A 112 11.45 5.67 4.11
N SER A 113 11.66 6.79 3.43
CA SER A 113 11.34 8.14 3.91
C SER A 113 9.91 8.57 3.58
N TYR A 114 9.15 7.75 2.82
CA TYR A 114 7.75 8.04 2.50
C TYR A 114 6.86 7.80 3.72
N GLU A 115 6.73 8.83 4.54
CA GLU A 115 5.95 8.84 5.78
C GLU A 115 4.54 9.42 5.58
N GLY A 116 3.74 9.42 6.65
CA GLY A 116 2.37 9.91 6.68
C GLY A 116 1.33 8.80 6.53
N GLY A 117 0.06 9.18 6.34
CA GLY A 117 -1.09 8.27 6.18
C GLY A 117 -1.87 8.46 4.88
N ASN A 118 -1.36 9.31 3.99
CA ASN A 118 -1.95 9.58 2.68
C ASN A 118 -1.49 8.54 1.66
N VAL A 119 -2.33 8.27 0.66
CA VAL A 119 -1.88 7.60 -0.56
C VAL A 119 -1.02 8.54 -1.38
N MET A 120 -0.01 7.95 -2.02
CA MET A 120 0.92 8.57 -2.95
C MET A 120 0.82 7.84 -4.29
N GLU A 121 0.67 8.59 -5.38
CA GLU A 121 0.60 8.04 -6.74
C GLU A 121 2.01 7.75 -7.24
N LEU A 122 2.30 6.47 -7.49
CA LEU A 122 3.66 5.97 -7.73
C LEU A 122 4.33 6.68 -8.90
N GLU A 123 3.66 6.74 -10.06
CA GLU A 123 4.20 7.34 -11.28
C GLU A 123 4.42 8.85 -11.18
N THR A 124 3.87 9.53 -10.17
CA THR A 124 4.06 10.97 -9.97
C THR A 124 5.22 11.30 -9.04
N LEU A 125 5.70 10.31 -8.26
CA LEU A 125 6.73 10.54 -7.25
C LEU A 125 8.07 10.86 -7.92
N PRO A 126 8.74 11.97 -7.57
CA PRO A 126 10.02 12.34 -8.19
C PRO A 126 11.08 11.24 -8.05
N THR A 127 11.14 10.60 -6.88
CA THR A 127 12.07 9.50 -6.61
C THR A 127 11.74 8.23 -7.40
N PHE A 128 10.44 7.96 -7.64
CA PHE A 128 10.03 6.88 -8.52
C PHE A 128 10.49 7.14 -9.95
N LYS A 129 10.18 8.33 -10.49
CA LYS A 129 10.58 8.74 -11.84
C LYS A 129 12.09 8.67 -12.04
N THR A 130 12.86 9.26 -11.13
CA THR A 130 14.34 9.25 -11.18
C THR A 130 14.90 7.83 -11.33
N TYR A 131 14.33 6.85 -10.61
CA TYR A 131 14.80 5.48 -10.70
C TYR A 131 14.18 4.75 -11.90
N TRP A 132 12.86 4.62 -11.95
CA TRP A 132 12.19 3.72 -12.88
C TRP A 132 12.13 4.24 -14.31
N ASP A 133 12.15 5.55 -14.58
CA ASP A 133 12.14 6.06 -15.96
C ASP A 133 13.37 5.59 -16.75
N SER A 134 14.48 5.30 -16.05
CA SER A 134 15.71 4.73 -16.63
C SER A 134 15.84 3.21 -16.47
N ASN A 135 14.92 2.55 -15.76
CA ASN A 135 14.99 1.13 -15.40
C ASN A 135 13.75 0.33 -15.86
N GLY A 136 13.21 0.65 -17.03
CA GLY A 136 12.09 -0.09 -17.64
C GLY A 136 10.69 0.42 -17.26
N GLY A 137 10.62 1.54 -16.54
CA GLY A 137 9.38 2.25 -16.22
C GLY A 137 8.46 1.48 -15.28
N PHE A 138 7.20 1.88 -15.27
CA PHE A 138 6.21 1.34 -14.33
C PHE A 138 5.87 -0.13 -14.57
N GLN A 139 6.01 -0.61 -15.81
CA GLN A 139 5.78 -2.02 -16.12
C GLN A 139 6.84 -2.91 -15.46
N GLU A 140 8.11 -2.52 -15.51
CA GLU A 140 9.18 -3.30 -14.87
C GLU A 140 9.09 -3.24 -13.35
N PHE A 141 8.67 -2.10 -12.79
CA PHE A 141 8.33 -2.01 -11.38
C PHE A 141 7.22 -3.02 -10.99
N LYS A 142 6.15 -3.14 -11.78
CA LYS A 142 5.09 -4.14 -11.54
C LYS A 142 5.63 -5.58 -11.57
N ASN A 143 6.48 -5.91 -12.54
CA ASN A 143 7.15 -7.23 -12.60
C ASN A 143 8.00 -7.49 -11.35
N ARG A 144 8.74 -6.47 -10.90
CA ARG A 144 9.52 -6.53 -9.68
C ARG A 144 8.64 -6.79 -8.46
N VAL A 145 7.54 -6.07 -8.29
CA VAL A 145 6.58 -6.29 -7.19
C VAL A 145 6.08 -7.74 -7.19
N CYS A 146 5.67 -8.26 -8.35
CA CYS A 146 5.27 -9.67 -8.49
C CYS A 146 6.38 -10.63 -8.04
N THR A 147 7.62 -10.37 -8.44
CA THR A 147 8.76 -11.24 -8.13
C THR A 147 9.12 -11.17 -6.64
N MET A 148 9.23 -9.98 -6.06
CA MET A 148 9.68 -9.77 -4.68
C MET A 148 8.63 -10.24 -3.66
N LEU A 149 7.35 -10.09 -3.98
CA LEU A 149 6.24 -10.55 -3.12
C LEU A 149 5.76 -11.97 -3.47
N ASN A 150 6.41 -12.64 -4.44
CA ASN A 150 6.07 -13.98 -4.91
C ASN A 150 4.58 -14.13 -5.31
N LEU A 151 4.07 -13.17 -6.08
CA LEU A 151 2.69 -13.11 -6.54
C LEU A 151 2.53 -14.04 -7.75
N SER A 152 2.23 -15.32 -7.50
CA SER A 152 1.94 -16.28 -8.57
C SER A 152 0.75 -15.82 -9.42
N SER A 153 0.76 -16.13 -10.71
CA SER A 153 -0.47 -16.12 -11.51
C SER A 153 -1.20 -17.41 -11.20
N ASN A 154 -2.26 -17.33 -10.40
CA ASN A 154 -3.28 -18.37 -10.39
C ASN A 154 -4.06 -18.31 -11.71
#